data_AF-A0A357LKA4-F1
#
_entry.id   AF-A0A357LKA4-F1
#
_cell.length_a   1.000
_cell.length_b   1.000
_cell.length_c   1.000
_cell.angle_alpha   90.00
_cell.angle_beta   90.00
_cell.angle_gamma   90.00
#
_symmetry.space_group_name_H-M   'P 1'
#
loop_
_entity.id
_entity.type
_entity.pdbx_description
1 polymer ?
#
loop_
_entity_poly.entity_id
_entity_poly.type
_entity_poly.pdbx_seq_one_letter_code
_entity_poly.pdbx_strand_id
1 'polypeptide(L)' 'MPALPIPLITGLLLLFLLLRAWLGGRTHPMILILLAACSAQSILIALHQFYHLSWLRPVQPVTAAMLPSLSYLAFVSST' A
#
# COMPACT_ATOMS: atom_id res chain seq x y z
N MET A 1 -26.08 -1.88 -3.73
CA MET A 1 -25.22 -2.55 -4.73
C MET A 1 -23.84 -2.72 -4.13
N PRO A 2 -23.37 -3.96 -3.86
CA PRO A 2 -22.03 -4.18 -3.33
C PRO A 2 -21.03 -3.81 -4.41
N ALA A 3 -20.48 -2.60 -4.33
CA ALA A 3 -19.43 -2.12 -5.22
C ALA A 3 -18.09 -2.32 -4.49
N LEU A 4 -17.19 -3.10 -5.10
CA LEU A 4 -15.84 -3.21 -4.60
C LEU A 4 -15.10 -1.90 -4.96
N PRO A 5 -14.68 -1.09 -3.98
CA PRO A 5 -14.10 0.20 -4.28
C PRO A 5 -12.75 0.03 -4.96
N ILE A 6 -12.45 0.90 -5.93
CA ILE A 6 -11.19 0.88 -6.69
C ILE A 6 -9.96 0.79 -5.76
N PRO A 7 -9.86 1.55 -4.65
CA PRO A 7 -8.75 1.43 -3.70
C PRO A 7 -8.58 0.02 -3.09
N LEU A 8 -9.66 -0.75 -2.94
CA LEU A 8 -9.56 -2.11 -2.41
C LEU A 8 -9.02 -3.07 -3.46
N ILE A 9 -9.44 -2.92 -4.72
CA ILE A 9 -8.91 -3.70 -5.85
C ILE A 9 -7.41 -3.44 -6.00
N THR A 10 -6.99 -2.18 -6.03
CA THR A 10 -5.57 -1.81 -6.15
C THR A 10 -4.75 -2.30 -4.95
N GLY A 11 -5.29 -2.22 -3.74
CA GLY A 11 -4.65 -2.74 -2.52
C GLY A 11 -4.40 -4.25 -2.59
N LEU A 12 -5.41 -5.02 -3.01
CA LEU A 12 -5.28 -6.48 -3.17
C LEU A 12 -4.29 -6.86 -4.26
N LEU A 13 -4.28 -6.15 -5.40
CA LEU A 13 -3.31 -6.38 -6.46
C LEU A 13 -1.88 -6.11 -5.99
N LEU A 14 -1.65 -5.02 -5.26
CA LEU A 14 -0.34 -4.71 -4.70
C LEU A 14 0.09 -5.74 -3.64
N LEU A 15 -0.85 -6.22 -2.82
CA LEU A 15 -0.59 -7.30 -1.87
C LEU A 15 -0.23 -8.61 -2.59
N PHE A 16 -0.93 -8.95 -3.67
CA PHE A 16 -0.58 -10.10 -4.50
C PHE A 16 0.82 -9.96 -5.11
N LEU A 17 1.15 -8.79 -5.66
CA LEU A 17 2.48 -8.51 -6.19
C LEU A 17 3.55 -8.59 -5.11
N LEU A 18 3.26 -8.16 -3.88
CA LEU A 18 4.16 -8.24 -2.74
C LEU A 18 4.48 -9.70 -2.42
N LEU A 19 3.44 -10.53 -2.29
CA LEU A 19 3.59 -11.96 -2.02
C LEU A 19 4.37 -12.65 -3.15
N ARG A 20 4.04 -12.33 -4.40
CA ARG A 20 4.74 -12.87 -5.58
C ARG A 20 6.22 -12.47 -5.59
N ALA A 21 6.53 -11.21 -5.30
CA ALA A 21 7.89 -10.69 -5.24
C ALA A 21 8.68 -11.32 -4.08
N TRP A 22 8.05 -11.49 -2.92
CA TRP A 22 8.63 -12.12 -1.74
C TRP A 22 8.95 -13.59 -2.00
N LEU A 23 8.03 -14.36 -2.59
CA LEU A 23 8.23 -15.75 -2.99
C LEU A 23 9.27 -15.89 -4.12
N GLY A 24 9.39 -14.87 -4.98
CA GLY A 24 10.34 -14.86 -6.09
C GLY A 24 11.79 -14.60 -5.67
N GLY A 25 12.04 -14.06 -4.47
CA GLY A 25 13.37 -13.88 -3.86
C GLY A 25 14.34 -12.95 -4.60
N ARG A 26 13.96 -12.38 -5.75
CA ARG A 26 14.81 -11.55 -6.62
C ARG A 26 14.58 -10.05 -6.44
N THR A 27 13.61 -9.67 -5.62
CA THR A 27 13.18 -8.28 -5.47
C THR A 27 13.87 -7.64 -4.27
N HIS A 28 14.39 -6.43 -4.45
CA HIS A 28 15.07 -5.69 -3.39
C HIS A 28 14.12 -5.46 -2.19
N PRO A 29 14.57 -5.66 -0.93
CA PRO A 29 13.71 -5.57 0.25
C PRO A 29 13.01 -4.22 0.40
N MET A 30 13.62 -3.12 -0.05
CA MET A 30 12.99 -1.80 0.01
C MET A 30 11.77 -1.67 -0.92
N ILE A 31 11.78 -2.36 -2.07
CA ILE A 31 10.61 -2.43 -2.97
C ILE A 31 9.48 -3.21 -2.31
N LEU A 32 9.80 -4.28 -1.56
CA LEU A 32 8.80 -5.01 -0.78
C LEU A 32 8.16 -4.12 0.30
N ILE A 33 8.97 -3.34 1.02
CA ILE A 33 8.47 -2.38 2.02
C ILE A 33 7.55 -1.34 1.36
N LEU A 34 7.94 -0.80 0.21
CA LEU A 34 7.12 0.16 -0.54
C LEU A 34 5.80 -0.47 -1.02
N LEU A 35 5.84 -1.69 -1.56
CA LEU A 35 4.62 -2.41 -1.97
C LEU A 35 3.68 -2.68 -0.80
N ALA A 36 4.24 -3.06 0.35
CA ALA A 36 3.46 -3.27 1.58
C ALA A 36 2.82 -1.96 2.07
N ALA A 37 3.56 -0.85 2.07
CA ALA A 37 3.05 0.45 2.46
C ALA A 37 1.92 0.93 1.52
N CYS A 38 2.11 0.80 0.20
CA CYS A 38 1.10 1.18 -0.78
C CYS A 38 -0.16 0.29 -0.71
N SER A 39 -0.01 -1.04 -0.53
CA SER A 39 -1.16 -1.94 -0.41
C SER A 39 -1.97 -1.62 0.86
N ALA A 40 -1.29 -1.45 1.99
CA ALA A 40 -1.91 -1.05 3.25
C ALA A 40 -2.63 0.29 3.12
N GLN A 41 -2.00 1.30 2.51
CA GLN A 41 -2.63 2.61 2.32
C GLN A 41 -3.90 2.53 1.48
N SER A 42 -3.88 1.74 0.40
CA SER A 42 -5.03 1.58 -0.48
C SER A 42 -6.21 0.88 0.22
N ILE A 43 -5.91 -0.11 1.08
CA ILE A 43 -6.91 -0.77 1.93
C ILE A 43 -7.44 0.18 3.01
N LEU A 44 -6.58 0.97 3.66
CA LEU A 44 -6.98 1.97 4.66
C LEU A 44 -7.91 3.04 4.06
N ILE A 45 -7.67 3.45 2.81
CA ILE A 45 -8.56 4.36 2.07
C ILE A 45 -9.92 3.72 1.84
N ALA A 46 -9.96 2.47 1.35
CA ALA A 46 -11.20 1.73 1.18
C ALA A 46 -11.97 1.60 2.50
N LEU A 47 -11.29 1.23 3.59
CA LEU A 47 -11.91 1.03 4.90
C LEU A 47 -12.49 2.33 5.48
N HIS A 48 -11.76 3.43 5.35
CA HIS A 48 -12.26 4.73 5.84
C HIS A 48 -13.43 5.25 5.00
N GLN A 49 -13.29 5.28 3.66
CA GLN A 49 -14.28 5.89 2.78
C GLN A 49 -15.53 5.04 2.59
N PHE A 50 -15.40 3.71 2.51
CA PHE A 50 -16.52 2.82 2.19
C PHE A 50 -17.10 2.10 3.40
N TYR A 51 -16.33 1.94 4.49
CA TYR A 51 -16.82 1.31 5.73
C TYR A 51 -17.02 2.32 6.88
N HIS A 52 -16.88 3.63 6.61
CA HIS A 52 -17.14 4.73 7.55
C HIS A 52 -16.35 4.66 8.88
N LEU A 53 -15.20 3.99 8.89
CA LEU A 53 -14.33 3.94 10.07
C LEU A 53 -13.65 5.30 10.30
N SER A 54 -14.31 6.15 11.08
CA SER A 54 -13.92 7.54 11.31
C SER A 54 -12.66 7.70 12.16
N TRP A 55 -12.30 6.68 12.95
CA TRP A 55 -11.08 6.68 13.78
C TRP A 55 -9.78 6.61 12.98
N LEU A 56 -9.82 6.22 11.70
CA LEU A 56 -8.64 6.16 10.84
C LEU A 56 -8.29 7.48 10.13
N ARG A 57 -9.10 8.53 10.31
CA ARG A 57 -8.85 9.87 9.76
C ARG A 57 -7.45 10.43 10.02
N PRO A 58 -6.90 10.39 11.26
CA PRO A 58 -5.57 10.93 11.52
C PRO A 58 -4.45 10.03 11.01
N VAL A 59 -4.70 8.72 10.84
CA VAL A 59 -3.68 7.75 10.41
C VAL A 59 -3.39 7.88 8.92
N GLN A 60 -4.40 8.09 8.08
CA GLN A 60 -4.26 8.22 6.63
C GLN A 60 -3.25 9.28 6.14
N PRO A 61 -3.26 10.53 6.64
CA PRO A 61 -2.31 11.54 6.18
C PRO A 61 -0.89 11.24 6.62
N VAL A 62 -0.70 10.64 7.81
CA VAL A 62 0.64 10.28 8.32
C VAL A 62 1.25 9.17 7.47
N THR A 63 0.48 8.11 7.20
CA THR A 63 0.94 7.02 6.34
C THR A 63 1.11 7.46 4.88
N ALA A 64 0.26 8.36 4.37
CA ALA A 64 0.41 8.94 3.04
C ALA A 64 1.68 9.79 2.90
N ALA A 65 2.02 10.59 3.92
CA ALA A 65 3.20 11.45 3.90
C ALA A 65 4.51 10.66 3.93
N MET A 66 4.50 9.41 4.38
CA MET A 66 5.66 8.52 4.39
C MET A 66 5.95 7.90 3.01
N LEU A 67 4.93 7.76 2.14
CA LEU A 67 5.06 7.09 0.84
C LEU A 67 6.08 7.75 -0.10
N PRO A 68 6.15 9.09 -0.24
CA PRO A 68 7.17 9.73 -1.07
C PRO A 68 8.59 9.40 -0.61
N SER A 69 8.87 9.48 0.70
CA SER A 69 10.18 9.16 1.27
C SER A 69 10.56 7.69 1.02
N LEU A 70 9.61 6.77 1.23
CA LEU A 70 9.80 5.35 0.94
C LEU A 70 10.03 5.09 -0.55
N SER A 71 9.35 5.82 -1.43
CA SER A 71 9.53 5.68 -2.89
C SER A 71 10.93 6.09 -3.34
N TYR A 72 11.45 7.19 -2.77
CA TYR A 72 12.82 7.63 -3.03
C TYR A 72 13.85 6.61 -2.53
N LEU A 73 13.68 6.10 -1.31
CA LEU A 73 14.55 5.07 -0.76
C LEU A 73 14.52 3.79 -1.59
N ALA A 74 13.34 3.35 -2.03
CA ALA A 74 13.20 2.19 -2.91
C ALA A 74 13.95 2.40 -4.22
N PHE A 75 13.78 3.56 -4.87
CA PHE A 75 14.46 3.92 -6.10
C PHE A 75 15.99 3.87 -5.97
N VAL A 76 16.54 4.60 -4.98
CA VAL A 76 17.99 4.66 -4.73
C VAL A 76 18.56 3.29 -4.39
N SER A 77 17.84 2.47 -3.63
CA SER A 77 18.31 1.13 -3.26
C SER A 77 18.24 0.09 -4.37
N SER A 78 17.50 0.39 -5.44
CA SER A 78 17.27 -0.52 -6.57
C SER A 78 18.07 -0.17 -7.83
N THR A 79 18.79 0.96 -7.82
CA THR A 79 19.68 1.43 -8.88
C THR A 79 21.12 1.09 -8.53
#